data_AF-A0A7R9USI7-F1
#
_entry.id   AF-A0A7R9USI7-F1
#
_cell.length_a   1.000
_cell.length_b   1.000
_cell.length_c   1.000
_cell.angle_alpha   90.00
_cell.angle_beta   90.00
_cell.angle_gamma   90.00
#
_symmetry.space_group_name_H-M   'P 1'
#
loop_
_entity.id
_entity.type
_entity.pdbx_description
1 polymer ?
#
loop_
_entity_poly.entity_id
_entity_poly.type
_entity_poly.pdbx_seq_one_letter_code
_entity_poly.pdbx_strand_id
1 'polypeptide(L)'
;RGKRARARERARTAAAATGDAPPQHVPLPGDAWFEAQSPNVPSAVWFAGYGAEDACRDLGDSAITETLGFGAPAMAAAPALLAFVGGTAADALRYTAEAARIYAAPGLWDEQTIPALDWAGMPMVLDVARVVLYGQRPAINTGIAHKQAGIGQIGAGMSRAPLGSFEAAVLHLAAELD
;
A
#
# COMPACT_ATOMS: atom_id res chain seq x y z
N ARG A 1 -10.09 38.72 8.65
CA ARG A 1 -9.00 37.79 9.07
C ARG A 1 -9.66 36.47 9.44
N GLY A 2 -9.43 35.38 8.70
CA GLY A 2 -9.99 34.06 9.08
C GLY A 2 -10.08 32.98 7.99
N LYS A 3 -10.07 33.31 6.70
CA LYS A 3 -10.27 32.34 5.61
C LYS A 3 -8.99 31.69 5.03
N ARG A 4 -7.83 31.79 5.69
CA ARG A 4 -6.53 31.32 5.13
C ARG A 4 -5.86 30.15 5.88
N ALA A 5 -6.55 29.47 6.79
CA ALA A 5 -5.91 28.50 7.69
C ALA A 5 -6.18 27.00 7.42
N ARG A 6 -6.94 26.62 6.38
CA ARG A 6 -7.30 25.20 6.12
C ARG A 6 -6.52 24.51 4.98
N ALA A 7 -5.40 25.05 4.53
CA ALA A 7 -4.65 24.52 3.37
C ALA A 7 -3.50 23.56 3.73
N ARG A 8 -3.53 22.86 4.87
CA ARG A 8 -2.42 21.98 5.30
C ARG A 8 -2.83 20.67 5.97
N GLU A 9 -3.93 20.07 5.56
CA GLU A 9 -4.25 18.70 5.98
C GLU A 9 -3.81 17.74 4.87
N ARG A 10 -2.64 17.13 5.07
CA ARG A 10 -2.06 16.13 4.17
C ARG A 10 -3.06 14.99 4.01
N ALA A 11 -3.35 14.62 2.77
CA ALA A 11 -4.23 13.51 2.40
C ALA A 11 -3.91 12.26 3.22
N ARG A 12 -4.90 11.74 3.95
CA ARG A 12 -4.83 10.44 4.62
C ARG A 12 -5.62 9.45 3.78
N THR A 13 -4.97 8.36 3.42
CA THR A 13 -5.54 7.30 2.58
C THR A 13 -5.78 6.05 3.42
N ALA A 14 -6.92 5.42 3.26
CA ALA A 14 -7.19 4.01 3.54
C ALA A 14 -7.11 3.16 2.26
N ALA A 15 -6.61 1.94 2.33
CA ALA A 15 -6.68 1.04 1.19
C ALA A 15 -7.43 -0.22 1.59
N ALA A 16 -8.45 -0.58 0.80
CA ALA A 16 -9.27 -1.76 0.99
C ALA A 16 -9.43 -2.44 -0.36
N ALA A 17 -9.13 -3.73 -0.47
CA ALA A 17 -9.18 -4.50 -1.71
C ALA A 17 -10.35 -5.49 -1.69
N THR A 18 -11.10 -5.62 -2.79
CA THR A 18 -12.41 -6.30 -2.82
C THR A 18 -12.54 -7.35 -3.93
N GLY A 19 -11.51 -8.17 -4.19
CA GLY A 19 -11.65 -9.38 -5.03
C GLY A 19 -12.29 -9.17 -6.42
N ASP A 20 -13.35 -9.92 -6.75
CA ASP A 20 -14.08 -9.93 -8.04
C ASP A 20 -15.21 -8.88 -8.18
N ALA A 21 -15.37 -7.97 -7.20
CA ALA A 21 -16.27 -6.81 -7.25
C ALA A 21 -15.44 -5.49 -7.35
N PRO A 22 -16.01 -4.32 -7.65
CA PRO A 22 -15.21 -3.11 -7.94
C PRO A 22 -14.49 -2.60 -6.66
N PRO A 23 -13.39 -1.82 -6.78
CA PRO A 23 -12.05 -2.28 -6.47
C PRO A 23 -11.33 -1.55 -5.31
N GLN A 24 -10.00 -1.79 -5.19
CA GLN A 24 -9.06 -1.08 -4.33
C GLN A 24 -9.37 0.41 -4.12
N HIS A 25 -9.69 0.74 -2.86
CA HIS A 25 -10.14 2.04 -2.42
C HIS A 25 -8.99 2.96 -1.95
N VAL A 26 -9.18 4.27 -2.08
CA VAL A 26 -8.32 5.34 -1.53
C VAL A 26 -9.29 6.42 -1.02
N PRO A 27 -9.57 6.61 0.28
CA PRO A 27 -10.22 7.80 0.78
C PRO A 27 -9.24 8.97 0.84
N LEU A 28 -9.85 10.13 0.83
CA LEU A 28 -9.27 11.44 1.09
C LEU A 28 -10.12 12.09 2.20
N PRO A 29 -9.76 13.25 2.76
CA PRO A 29 -10.66 13.95 3.67
C PRO A 29 -12.07 14.13 3.04
N GLY A 30 -13.10 13.55 3.67
CA GLY A 30 -14.46 13.45 3.13
C GLY A 30 -14.95 12.00 3.02
N ASP A 31 -16.13 11.80 2.41
CA ASP A 31 -16.77 10.47 2.25
C ASP A 31 -16.60 9.88 0.83
N ALA A 32 -15.66 10.44 0.03
CA ALA A 32 -15.44 10.04 -1.36
C ALA A 32 -14.54 8.80 -1.48
N TRP A 33 -14.88 7.91 -2.41
CA TRP A 33 -14.15 6.68 -2.71
C TRP A 33 -13.67 6.67 -4.16
N PHE A 34 -12.42 6.26 -4.37
CA PHE A 34 -11.80 6.11 -5.69
C PHE A 34 -11.38 4.67 -5.94
N GLU A 35 -11.66 4.18 -7.14
CA GLU A 35 -11.81 2.76 -7.42
C GLU A 35 -11.02 2.37 -8.68
N ALA A 36 -10.19 1.32 -8.63
CA ALA A 36 -9.51 0.75 -9.80
C ALA A 36 -9.17 -0.74 -9.62
N GLN A 37 -9.41 -1.58 -10.64
CA GLN A 37 -9.39 -3.06 -10.55
C GLN A 37 -8.24 -3.61 -9.66
N SER A 38 -8.60 -4.41 -8.65
CA SER A 38 -7.63 -5.05 -7.76
C SER A 38 -6.61 -5.87 -8.56
N PRO A 39 -5.31 -5.75 -8.26
CA PRO A 39 -4.27 -6.45 -8.99
C PRO A 39 -4.27 -7.95 -8.67
N ASN A 40 -3.64 -8.73 -9.55
CA ASN A 40 -3.16 -10.06 -9.16
C ASN A 40 -1.91 -9.90 -8.28
N VAL A 41 -1.50 -10.97 -7.60
CA VAL A 41 -0.26 -10.99 -6.79
C VAL A 41 0.85 -11.70 -7.58
N PRO A 42 1.70 -10.96 -8.32
CA PRO A 42 2.63 -11.56 -9.29
C PRO A 42 3.85 -12.24 -8.64
N SER A 43 4.28 -11.76 -7.46
CA SER A 43 5.37 -12.34 -6.70
C SER A 43 4.78 -13.07 -5.51
N ALA A 44 4.83 -14.40 -5.52
CA ALA A 44 4.11 -15.24 -4.59
C ALA A 44 4.95 -16.43 -4.12
N VAL A 45 4.78 -16.78 -2.85
CA VAL A 45 5.15 -18.08 -2.29
C VAL A 45 3.86 -18.85 -2.06
N TRP A 46 3.74 -20.01 -2.70
CA TRP A 46 2.55 -20.84 -2.67
C TRP A 46 2.62 -21.91 -1.59
N PHE A 47 1.47 -22.23 -1.00
CA PHE A 47 1.34 -23.43 -0.19
C PHE A 47 1.33 -24.68 -1.09
N ALA A 48 1.71 -25.82 -0.52
CA ALA A 48 1.82 -27.06 -1.28
C ALA A 48 0.49 -27.42 -1.96
N GLY A 49 0.53 -27.64 -3.28
CA GLY A 49 -0.63 -28.03 -4.08
C GLY A 49 -1.46 -26.89 -4.66
N TYR A 50 -1.08 -25.63 -4.44
CA TYR A 50 -1.75 -24.45 -5.02
C TYR A 50 -0.85 -23.67 -5.97
N GLY A 51 -1.47 -22.93 -6.89
CA GLY A 51 -0.80 -22.05 -7.85
C GLY A 51 -1.55 -20.76 -8.15
N ALA A 52 -1.03 -19.99 -9.10
CA ALA A 52 -1.61 -18.71 -9.51
C ALA A 52 -3.01 -18.85 -10.11
N GLU A 53 -3.31 -20.00 -10.71
CA GLU A 53 -4.60 -20.37 -11.27
C GLU A 53 -5.71 -20.50 -10.23
N ASP A 54 -5.35 -20.75 -8.98
CA ASP A 54 -6.27 -20.95 -7.86
C ASP A 54 -6.59 -19.63 -7.12
N ALA A 55 -5.75 -18.62 -7.32
CA ALA A 55 -5.83 -17.35 -6.61
C ALA A 55 -6.96 -16.46 -7.12
N CYS A 56 -7.58 -15.73 -6.18
CA CYS A 56 -8.34 -14.53 -6.53
C CYS A 56 -7.39 -13.32 -6.67
N ARG A 57 -7.95 -12.19 -7.11
CA ARG A 57 -7.28 -10.89 -7.02
C ARG A 57 -7.09 -10.50 -5.56
N ASP A 58 -6.15 -9.57 -5.34
CA ASP A 58 -5.84 -9.04 -4.02
C ASP A 58 -7.11 -8.54 -3.32
N LEU A 59 -7.26 -8.89 -2.03
CA LEU A 59 -8.45 -8.57 -1.24
C LEU A 59 -8.10 -8.39 0.25
N GLY A 60 -8.93 -7.63 0.95
CA GLY A 60 -8.83 -7.35 2.37
C GLY A 60 -8.52 -5.89 2.67
N ASP A 61 -8.83 -5.49 3.90
CA ASP A 61 -8.58 -4.14 4.42
C ASP A 61 -7.17 -3.99 4.99
N SER A 62 -6.35 -5.05 5.01
CA SER A 62 -5.00 -5.02 5.58
C SER A 62 -4.07 -4.02 4.88
N ALA A 63 -4.37 -3.67 3.62
CA ALA A 63 -3.65 -2.62 2.90
C ALA A 63 -3.72 -1.24 3.58
N ILE A 64 -4.63 -1.05 4.56
CA ILE A 64 -4.64 0.09 5.48
C ILE A 64 -3.32 0.26 6.23
N THR A 65 -2.60 -0.83 6.51
CA THR A 65 -1.35 -0.77 7.26
C THR A 65 -0.26 -0.09 6.45
N GLU A 66 -0.22 -0.39 5.15
CA GLU A 66 0.67 0.25 4.18
C GLU A 66 0.39 1.71 4.01
N THR A 67 -0.85 2.20 4.13
CA THR A 67 -1.10 3.63 3.95
C THR A 67 -0.48 4.48 5.07
N LEU A 68 -0.32 3.90 6.27
CA LEU A 68 0.30 4.55 7.41
C LEU A 68 1.84 4.44 7.39
N GLY A 69 2.40 3.46 6.67
CA GLY A 69 3.84 3.21 6.60
C GLY A 69 4.28 1.87 7.21
N PHE A 70 3.35 1.02 7.64
CA PHE A 70 3.64 -0.34 8.08
C PHE A 70 3.57 -1.32 6.92
N GLY A 71 4.08 -2.55 7.09
CA GLY A 71 4.12 -3.52 5.99
C GLY A 71 5.25 -3.20 5.01
N ALA A 72 4.95 -3.10 3.71
CA ALA A 72 5.98 -2.91 2.68
C ALA A 72 6.90 -1.69 2.85
N PRO A 73 6.43 -0.49 3.26
CA PRO A 73 7.29 0.64 3.57
C PRO A 73 8.26 0.38 4.74
N ALA A 74 7.86 -0.46 5.69
CA ALA A 74 8.63 -0.83 6.88
C ALA A 74 9.50 -2.10 6.68
N MET A 75 9.53 -2.67 5.46
CA MET A 75 10.04 -4.02 5.25
C MET A 75 11.50 -4.20 5.71
N ALA A 76 12.34 -3.16 5.63
CA ALA A 76 13.70 -3.18 6.16
C ALA A 76 13.80 -3.50 7.66
N ALA A 77 12.73 -3.27 8.44
CA ALA A 77 12.65 -3.67 9.86
C ALA A 77 12.29 -5.15 10.06
N ALA A 78 11.77 -5.83 9.03
CA ALA A 78 11.32 -7.22 9.09
C ALA A 78 11.75 -8.04 7.86
N PRO A 79 13.06 -8.11 7.52
CA PRO A 79 13.54 -8.81 6.31
C PRO A 79 13.18 -10.30 6.28
N ALA A 80 12.98 -10.94 7.45
CA ALA A 80 12.57 -12.33 7.54
C ALA A 80 11.19 -12.61 6.89
N LEU A 81 10.32 -11.59 6.81
CA LEU A 81 8.99 -11.74 6.19
C LEU A 81 9.09 -12.12 4.70
N LEU A 82 10.17 -11.73 4.01
CA LEU A 82 10.35 -12.05 2.60
C LEU A 82 10.59 -13.54 2.33
N ALA A 83 10.93 -14.34 3.35
CA ALA A 83 10.89 -15.79 3.21
C ALA A 83 9.45 -16.32 3.04
N PHE A 84 8.46 -15.59 3.54
CA PHE A 84 7.04 -15.94 3.47
C PHE A 84 6.32 -15.28 2.29
N VAL A 85 6.65 -14.04 1.93
CA VAL A 85 6.00 -13.30 0.82
C VAL A 85 6.82 -13.29 -0.48
N GLY A 86 7.99 -13.93 -0.47
CA GLY A 86 8.91 -14.01 -1.60
C GLY A 86 9.83 -12.80 -1.71
N GLY A 87 11.07 -13.05 -2.13
CA GLY A 87 12.12 -12.05 -2.29
C GLY A 87 13.37 -12.34 -1.47
N THR A 88 14.24 -11.34 -1.37
CA THR A 88 15.53 -11.41 -0.68
C THR A 88 15.63 -10.37 0.43
N ALA A 89 16.52 -10.53 1.40
CA ALA A 89 16.75 -9.49 2.41
C ALA A 89 17.12 -8.11 1.79
N ALA A 90 17.74 -8.09 0.61
CA ALA A 90 18.02 -6.85 -0.13
C ALA A 90 16.74 -6.20 -0.67
N ASP A 91 15.74 -6.99 -1.06
CA ASP A 91 14.44 -6.47 -1.47
C ASP A 91 13.72 -5.74 -0.33
N ALA A 92 13.93 -6.15 0.93
CA ALA A 92 13.36 -5.46 2.08
C ALA A 92 13.85 -4.01 2.17
N LEU A 93 15.17 -3.81 2.02
CA LEU A 93 15.78 -2.48 1.97
C LEU A 93 15.25 -1.68 0.77
N ARG A 94 15.12 -2.33 -0.40
CA ARG A 94 14.60 -1.71 -1.63
C ARG A 94 13.17 -1.23 -1.46
N TYR A 95 12.27 -2.03 -0.88
CA TYR A 95 10.86 -1.61 -0.67
C TYR A 95 10.76 -0.39 0.26
N THR A 96 11.53 -0.37 1.34
CA THR A 96 11.59 0.79 2.24
C THR A 96 12.15 2.03 1.52
N ALA A 97 13.21 1.89 0.72
CA ALA A 97 13.79 3.00 -0.04
C ALA A 97 12.83 3.52 -1.15
N GLU A 98 12.10 2.63 -1.82
CA GLU A 98 11.04 3.01 -2.76
C GLU A 98 9.95 3.81 -2.06
N ALA A 99 9.47 3.35 -0.90
CA ALA A 99 8.44 4.02 -0.14
C ALA A 99 8.84 5.45 0.25
N ALA A 100 10.10 5.70 0.61
CA ALA A 100 10.58 7.06 0.95
C ALA A 100 10.30 8.12 -0.15
N ARG A 101 10.07 7.73 -1.40
CA ARG A 101 9.69 8.64 -2.49
C ARG A 101 8.21 9.06 -2.46
N ILE A 102 7.31 8.15 -2.12
CA ILE A 102 5.84 8.35 -2.21
C ILE A 102 5.16 8.47 -0.85
N TYR A 103 5.90 8.33 0.24
CA TYR A 103 5.45 8.52 1.62
C TYR A 103 5.93 9.88 2.14
N ALA A 104 5.12 10.52 2.99
CA ALA A 104 5.34 11.86 3.52
C ALA A 104 5.60 11.83 5.04
N ALA A 105 6.53 12.65 5.51
CA ALA A 105 6.89 12.75 6.92
C ALA A 105 7.56 11.46 7.48
N PRO A 106 8.75 11.10 6.96
CA PRO A 106 9.60 10.16 7.69
C PRO A 106 9.86 10.71 9.10
N GLY A 107 9.73 9.86 10.12
CA GLY A 107 9.86 10.27 11.52
C GLY A 107 8.70 11.12 12.04
N LEU A 108 7.47 10.92 11.53
CA LEU A 108 6.28 11.51 12.15
C LEU A 108 6.13 11.09 13.62
N TRP A 109 6.58 9.88 13.96
CA TRP A 109 6.69 9.37 15.32
C TRP A 109 8.15 9.02 15.59
N ASP A 110 8.74 9.66 16.59
CA ASP A 110 10.17 9.54 16.93
C ASP A 110 10.54 8.10 17.33
N GLU A 111 9.58 7.32 17.81
CA GLU A 111 9.77 5.93 18.22
C GLU A 111 9.74 4.94 17.04
N GLN A 112 9.23 5.35 15.86
CA GLN A 112 9.14 4.48 14.68
C GLN A 112 10.39 4.62 13.81
N THR A 113 11.43 3.91 14.20
CA THR A 113 12.74 3.90 13.55
C THR A 113 13.12 2.49 13.08
N ILE A 114 13.98 2.41 12.06
CA ILE A 114 14.45 1.15 11.48
C ILE A 114 15.91 0.93 11.90
N PRO A 115 16.21 -0.02 12.81
CA PRO A 115 17.58 -0.23 13.32
C PRO A 115 18.60 -0.56 12.21
N ALA A 116 18.18 -1.34 11.21
CA ALA A 116 19.04 -1.73 10.08
C ALA A 116 19.43 -0.55 9.17
N LEU A 117 18.76 0.61 9.32
CA LEU A 117 19.04 1.85 8.58
C LEU A 117 19.60 2.92 9.52
N ASP A 118 20.41 2.52 10.50
CA ASP A 118 20.98 3.42 11.51
C ASP A 118 19.91 4.25 12.24
N TRP A 119 18.82 3.57 12.62
CA TRP A 119 17.67 4.16 13.31
C TRP A 119 16.98 5.28 12.52
N ALA A 120 17.10 5.29 11.18
CA ALA A 120 16.33 6.20 10.35
C ALA A 120 14.82 6.05 10.59
N GLY A 121 14.10 7.18 10.61
CA GLY A 121 12.65 7.18 10.74
C GLY A 121 11.95 6.44 9.59
N MET A 122 10.91 5.68 9.91
CA MET A 122 10.14 4.93 8.93
C MET A 122 9.46 5.87 7.90
N PRO A 123 9.38 5.48 6.60
CA PRO A 123 8.51 6.17 5.65
C PRO A 123 7.06 6.03 6.11
N MET A 124 6.41 7.15 6.39
CA MET A 124 5.05 7.18 6.91
C MET A 124 4.10 7.95 6.00
N VAL A 125 2.79 7.77 6.17
CA VAL A 125 1.72 8.50 5.47
C VAL A 125 1.88 8.56 3.94
N LEU A 126 1.21 7.66 3.25
CA LEU A 126 1.18 7.65 1.79
C LEU A 126 0.69 8.99 1.21
N ASP A 127 1.45 9.55 0.27
CA ASP A 127 1.12 10.80 -0.41
C ASP A 127 0.60 10.49 -1.82
N VAL A 128 -0.72 10.59 -2.00
CA VAL A 128 -1.40 10.28 -3.28
C VAL A 128 -0.90 11.14 -4.44
N ALA A 129 -0.51 12.39 -4.18
CA ALA A 129 -0.02 13.28 -5.23
C ALA A 129 1.36 12.83 -5.70
N ARG A 130 2.23 12.36 -4.79
CA ARG A 130 3.53 11.78 -5.15
C ARG A 130 3.40 10.45 -5.89
N VAL A 131 2.41 9.61 -5.54
CA VAL A 131 2.11 8.37 -6.27
C VAL A 131 1.85 8.67 -7.74
N VAL A 132 0.97 9.64 -8.03
CA VAL A 132 0.64 10.05 -9.41
C VAL A 132 1.82 10.77 -10.07
N LEU A 133 2.45 11.72 -9.38
CA LEU A 133 3.56 12.51 -9.91
C LEU A 133 4.74 11.64 -10.37
N TYR A 134 5.09 10.60 -9.60
CA TYR A 134 6.20 9.71 -9.92
C TYR A 134 5.77 8.46 -10.72
N GLY A 135 4.46 8.26 -10.94
CA GLY A 135 3.93 7.02 -11.52
C GLY A 135 4.30 5.77 -10.71
N GLN A 136 4.62 5.92 -9.42
CA GLN A 136 5.14 4.85 -8.57
C GLN A 136 4.02 4.25 -7.72
N ARG A 137 3.65 3.02 -8.04
CA ARG A 137 2.58 2.28 -7.34
C ARG A 137 3.06 1.78 -5.96
N PRO A 138 2.31 2.05 -4.87
CA PRO A 138 2.60 1.52 -3.54
C PRO A 138 2.71 0.01 -3.54
N ALA A 139 3.74 -0.53 -2.90
CA ALA A 139 3.87 -1.97 -2.67
C ALA A 139 3.00 -2.37 -1.48
N ILE A 140 2.41 -3.56 -1.55
CA ILE A 140 1.57 -4.16 -0.50
C ILE A 140 2.09 -5.57 -0.27
N ASN A 141 2.29 -5.94 1.00
CA ASN A 141 2.47 -7.35 1.35
C ASN A 141 1.09 -7.94 1.66
N THR A 142 0.79 -9.11 1.12
CA THR A 142 -0.58 -9.63 1.17
C THR A 142 -0.63 -11.15 1.24
N GLY A 143 -1.67 -11.66 1.90
CA GLY A 143 -2.04 -13.07 1.82
C GLY A 143 -2.79 -13.34 0.53
N ILE A 144 -2.48 -14.45 -0.14
CA ILE A 144 -3.17 -14.84 -1.37
C ILE A 144 -4.29 -15.79 -0.99
N ALA A 145 -5.53 -15.39 -1.25
CA ALA A 145 -6.71 -16.20 -1.02
C ALA A 145 -7.10 -17.00 -2.26
N HIS A 146 -7.73 -18.16 -2.03
CA HIS A 146 -8.30 -18.97 -3.09
C HIS A 146 -9.57 -18.33 -3.66
N LYS A 147 -9.79 -18.45 -4.98
CA LYS A 147 -10.97 -17.89 -5.67
C LYS A 147 -12.29 -18.58 -5.31
N GLN A 148 -12.25 -19.83 -4.87
CA GLN A 148 -13.41 -20.53 -4.32
C GLN A 148 -13.53 -20.28 -2.82
N ALA A 149 -14.73 -19.86 -2.40
CA ALA A 149 -15.04 -19.60 -1.00
C ALA A 149 -14.87 -20.84 -0.10
N GLY A 150 -14.37 -20.63 1.11
CA GLY A 150 -14.18 -21.67 2.13
C GLY A 150 -12.82 -22.37 2.13
N ILE A 151 -11.99 -22.18 1.10
CA ILE A 151 -10.62 -22.74 1.08
C ILE A 151 -9.64 -21.87 1.88
N GLY A 152 -9.78 -20.54 1.80
CA GLY A 152 -8.96 -19.61 2.57
C GLY A 152 -7.63 -19.27 1.90
N GLN A 153 -6.60 -19.01 2.71
CA GLN A 153 -5.28 -18.58 2.24
C GLN A 153 -4.51 -19.75 1.61
N ILE A 154 -3.94 -19.51 0.44
CA ILE A 154 -3.18 -20.48 -0.38
C ILE A 154 -1.76 -20.03 -0.71
N GLY A 155 -1.38 -18.85 -0.23
CA GLY A 155 -0.03 -18.33 -0.38
C GLY A 155 0.10 -16.94 0.25
N ALA A 156 1.24 -16.31 0.03
CA ALA A 156 1.47 -14.92 0.36
C ALA A 156 2.43 -14.29 -0.66
N GLY A 157 2.38 -12.97 -0.78
CA GLY A 157 3.08 -12.31 -1.86
C GLY A 157 3.17 -10.80 -1.74
N MET A 158 3.73 -10.20 -2.79
CA MET A 158 3.80 -8.77 -2.97
C MET A 158 2.88 -8.34 -4.11
N SER A 159 1.95 -7.44 -3.83
CA SER A 159 1.11 -6.77 -4.83
C SER A 159 1.48 -5.29 -4.94
N ARG A 160 0.85 -4.58 -5.89
CA ARG A 160 0.99 -3.11 -6.00
C ARG A 160 -0.33 -2.47 -6.32
N ALA A 161 -0.70 -1.45 -5.55
CA ALA A 161 -1.97 -0.76 -5.72
C ALA A 161 -2.10 -0.15 -7.13
N PRO A 162 -3.27 -0.24 -7.77
CA PRO A 162 -3.47 0.23 -9.14
C PRO A 162 -3.42 1.76 -9.18
N LEU A 163 -2.79 2.31 -10.21
CA LEU A 163 -2.59 3.77 -10.31
C LEU A 163 -3.91 4.54 -10.48
N GLY A 164 -4.91 3.93 -11.13
CA GLY A 164 -6.16 4.61 -11.49
C GLY A 164 -6.96 5.16 -10.31
N SER A 165 -6.94 4.50 -9.14
CA SER A 165 -7.63 5.02 -7.95
C SER A 165 -6.93 6.27 -7.40
N PHE A 166 -5.61 6.35 -7.50
CA PHE A 166 -4.85 7.55 -7.11
C PHE A 166 -5.02 8.71 -8.10
N GLU A 167 -5.06 8.42 -9.41
CA GLU A 167 -5.33 9.43 -10.43
C GLU A 167 -6.72 10.07 -10.24
N ALA A 168 -7.75 9.25 -10.02
CA ALA A 168 -9.09 9.73 -9.73
C ALA A 168 -9.14 10.56 -8.44
N ALA A 169 -8.43 10.12 -7.39
CA ALA A 169 -8.33 10.84 -6.13
C ALA A 169 -7.68 12.23 -6.30
N VAL A 170 -6.57 12.32 -7.04
CA VAL A 170 -5.88 13.59 -7.29
C VAL A 170 -6.74 14.54 -8.13
N LEU A 171 -7.45 14.03 -9.14
CA LEU A 171 -8.39 14.84 -9.95
C LEU A 171 -9.53 15.41 -9.09
N HIS A 172 -10.07 14.61 -8.17
CA HIS A 172 -11.09 15.08 -7.24
C HIS A 172 -10.55 16.17 -6.30
N LEU A 173 -9.37 15.99 -5.69
CA LEU A 173 -8.75 17.03 -4.88
C LEU A 173 -8.52 18.34 -5.65
N ALA A 174 -8.12 18.24 -6.91
CA ALA A 174 -7.92 19.42 -7.75
C ALA A 174 -9.23 20.19 -7.96
N ALA A 175 -10.35 19.49 -8.18
CA ALA A 175 -11.66 20.12 -8.35
C ALA A 175 -12.20 20.79 -7.07
N GLU A 176 -11.86 20.28 -5.89
CA GLU A 176 -12.27 20.85 -4.58
C GLU A 176 -11.44 22.09 -4.17
N LEU A 177 -10.33 22.38 -4.86
CA LEU A 177 -9.47 23.53 -4.58
C LEU A 177 -9.88 24.81 -5.32
N ASP A 178 -10.77 24.70 -6.31
CA ASP A 178 -11.34 25.82 -7.09
C ASP A 178 -12.47 26.54 -6.34
#